data_AF-A0A8I0P3C4-F1
#
_entry.id   AF-A0A8I0P3C4-F1
#
_cell.length_a   1.000
_cell.length_b   1.000
_cell.length_c   1.000
_cell.angle_alpha   90.00
_cell.angle_beta   90.00
_cell.angle_gamma   90.00
#
_symmetry.space_group_name_H-M   'P 1'
#
loop_
_entity.id
_entity.type
_entity.pdbx_description
1 polymer ?
#
loop_
_entity_poly.entity_id
_entity_poly.type
_entity_poly.pdbx_seq_one_letter_code
_entity_poly.pdbx_strand_id
1 'polypeptide(L)'
;MVLLLLVGSDLSMMEALNGYDRPFHQRGREMVVGPLNPADIGQMLDLPPAATFDAALITGGLPLICAEWRPGADVWEFLRDSLDNPVSALLVSAERSLAAEFPPQAMSGEVLRAIGSGERTFTHIARAAGGIAHTTLTRATDVLTAKRVVATELPLSLRPSKERRYRVADPYPRFWLTFLDPHMAEIERMRGDLTLTRIKGRWTNWRGRAIEPLVRESLARLLPDGHLPAAPAIGGYWMRSNDVEIDLVGADRQPVAKELLFLGSVKWLDNAPFDDHGLAALQKHRAALTDRPLPLVAVSRNGISCAGLKAAYGPDELLGAWRRE
;
A
#
# COMPACT_ATOMS: atom_id res chain seq x y z
N MET A 1 -11.36 22.12 36.85
CA MET A 1 -11.62 21.15 35.76
C MET A 1 -10.30 20.43 35.50
N VAL A 2 -10.25 19.10 35.60
CA VAL A 2 -9.03 18.32 35.38
C VAL A 2 -9.19 17.58 34.05
N LEU A 3 -8.24 17.77 33.12
CA LEU A 3 -8.15 17.02 31.88
C LEU A 3 -7.05 15.97 32.02
N LEU A 4 -7.41 14.69 31.88
CA LEU A 4 -6.46 13.57 31.90
C LEU A 4 -6.30 13.04 30.47
N LEU A 5 -5.07 13.04 29.96
CA LEU A 5 -4.71 12.40 28.70
C LEU A 5 -3.90 11.14 29.00
N LEU A 6 -4.40 9.99 28.55
CA LEU A 6 -3.70 8.71 28.62
C LEU A 6 -3.23 8.34 27.21
N VAL A 7 -1.93 8.11 27.05
CA VAL A 7 -1.33 7.75 25.76
C VAL A 7 -0.61 6.41 25.94
N GLY A 8 -0.95 5.45 25.09
CA GLY A 8 -0.34 4.12 25.09
C GLY A 8 -0.32 3.54 23.69
N SER A 9 0.77 2.83 23.36
CA SER A 9 0.96 2.17 22.05
C SER A 9 0.31 0.78 21.98
N ASP A 10 -0.02 0.18 23.13
CA ASP A 10 -0.72 -1.11 23.20
C ASP A 10 -2.23 -0.85 23.25
N LEU A 11 -2.89 -1.03 22.09
CA LEU A 11 -4.33 -0.85 21.96
C LEU A 11 -5.11 -1.78 22.91
N SER A 12 -4.64 -3.00 23.12
CA SER A 12 -5.33 -3.97 23.99
C SER A 12 -5.30 -3.54 25.45
N MET A 13 -4.17 -2.98 25.91
CA MET A 13 -4.09 -2.37 27.24
C MET A 13 -4.97 -1.13 27.36
N MET A 14 -4.97 -0.25 26.34
CA MET A 14 -5.77 0.97 26.35
C MET A 14 -7.28 0.66 26.37
N GLU A 15 -7.73 -0.32 25.59
CA GLU A 15 -9.11 -0.82 25.61
C GLU A 15 -9.45 -1.46 26.97
N ALA A 16 -8.51 -2.19 27.59
CA ALA A 16 -8.72 -2.79 28.90
C ALA A 16 -8.94 -1.76 30.01
N LEU A 17 -8.43 -0.53 29.89
CA LEU A 17 -8.71 0.58 30.83
C LEU A 17 -10.17 1.05 30.77
N ASN A 18 -10.85 0.86 29.64
CA ASN A 18 -12.24 1.22 29.41
C ASN A 18 -13.20 0.02 29.55
N GLY A 19 -12.73 -1.13 30.05
CA GLY A 19 -13.57 -2.30 30.30
C GLY A 19 -14.71 -2.02 31.29
N TYR A 20 -15.80 -2.78 31.20
CA TYR A 20 -17.07 -2.53 31.93
C TYR A 20 -16.90 -2.27 33.44
N ASP A 21 -15.98 -2.98 34.11
CA ASP A 21 -15.71 -2.87 35.55
C ASP A 21 -14.60 -1.85 35.90
N ARG A 22 -14.17 -1.02 34.95
CA ARG A 22 -13.05 -0.08 35.13
C ARG A 22 -13.51 1.37 35.27
N PRO A 23 -12.73 2.22 35.96
CA PRO A 23 -13.14 3.60 36.28
C PRO A 23 -13.41 4.49 35.07
N PHE A 24 -12.87 4.15 33.90
CA PHE A 24 -13.00 4.94 32.69
C PHE A 24 -14.16 4.52 31.78
N HIS A 25 -14.84 3.39 32.09
CA HIS A 25 -15.97 2.90 31.30
C HIS A 25 -17.01 4.00 31.08
N GLN A 26 -17.26 4.35 29.80
CA GLN A 26 -18.15 5.43 29.36
C GLN A 26 -17.80 6.84 29.87
N ARG A 27 -16.63 7.04 30.47
CA ARG A 27 -16.16 8.33 31.00
C ARG A 27 -14.95 8.89 30.22
N GLY A 28 -14.27 8.04 29.44
CA GLY A 28 -13.20 8.45 28.53
C GLY A 28 -13.69 8.63 27.09
N ARG A 29 -13.05 9.54 26.34
CA ARG A 29 -13.14 9.58 24.88
C ARG A 29 -11.87 8.95 24.31
N GLU A 30 -12.04 7.89 23.54
CA GLU A 30 -10.93 7.24 22.85
C GLU A 30 -10.64 7.94 21.53
N MET A 31 -9.34 8.03 21.21
CA MET A 31 -8.88 8.53 19.92
C MET A 31 -7.70 7.66 19.48
N VAL A 32 -7.90 6.88 18.42
CA VAL A 32 -6.82 6.13 17.79
C VAL A 32 -6.06 7.08 16.87
N VAL A 33 -4.78 7.28 17.15
CA VAL A 33 -3.89 8.09 16.32
C VAL A 33 -3.25 7.16 15.30
N GLY A 34 -3.71 7.23 14.05
CA GLY A 34 -3.10 6.54 12.92
C GLY A 34 -1.86 7.25 12.37
N PRO A 35 -1.19 6.65 11.38
CA PRO A 35 -0.14 7.33 10.63
C PRO A 35 -0.67 8.58 9.92
N LEU A 36 0.23 9.48 9.54
CA LEU A 36 -0.07 10.64 8.72
C LEU A 36 -0.67 10.17 7.40
N ASN A 37 -1.80 10.75 7.02
CA ASN A 37 -2.39 10.46 5.72
C ASN A 37 -1.63 11.19 4.60
N PRO A 38 -1.80 10.84 3.31
CA PRO A 38 -1.14 11.52 2.21
C PRO A 38 -1.25 13.05 2.23
N ALA A 39 -2.42 13.63 2.54
CA ALA A 39 -2.55 15.09 2.64
C ALA A 39 -1.71 15.67 3.79
N ASP A 40 -1.69 15.02 4.96
CA ASP A 40 -0.86 15.44 6.08
C ASP A 40 0.64 15.39 5.72
N ILE A 41 1.07 14.34 5.03
CA ILE A 41 2.46 14.18 4.53
C ILE A 41 2.79 15.30 3.54
N GLY A 42 1.91 15.57 2.58
CA GLY A 42 2.12 16.61 1.57
C GLY A 42 2.26 17.99 2.20
N GLN A 43 1.44 18.29 3.21
CA GLN A 43 1.51 19.54 3.97
C GLN A 43 2.79 19.63 4.81
N MET A 44 3.14 18.56 5.52
CA MET A 44 4.32 18.53 6.40
C MET A 44 5.63 18.66 5.61
N LEU A 45 5.70 18.04 4.44
CA LEU A 45 6.91 17.96 3.62
C LEU A 45 6.97 18.99 2.50
N ASP A 46 5.95 19.83 2.33
CA ASP A 46 5.85 20.82 1.24
C ASP A 46 6.13 20.19 -0.14
N LEU A 47 5.45 19.07 -0.42
CA LEU A 47 5.66 18.28 -1.64
C LEU A 47 4.49 18.44 -2.63
N PRO A 48 4.76 18.44 -3.95
CA PRO A 48 3.71 18.36 -4.95
C PRO A 48 2.99 17.00 -4.87
N PRO A 49 1.71 16.90 -5.29
CA PRO A 49 0.89 15.71 -5.02
C PRO A 49 1.48 14.38 -5.48
N ALA A 50 2.13 14.36 -6.65
CA ALA A 50 2.80 13.16 -7.14
C ALA A 50 3.95 12.69 -6.21
N ALA A 51 4.75 13.63 -5.70
CA ALA A 51 5.84 13.35 -4.78
C ALA A 51 5.32 13.02 -3.38
N THR A 52 4.19 13.59 -2.97
CA THR A 52 3.50 13.22 -1.71
C THR A 52 3.15 11.73 -1.67
N PHE A 53 2.63 11.17 -2.76
CA PHE A 53 2.37 9.73 -2.83
C PHE A 53 3.66 8.91 -2.79
N ASP A 54 4.75 9.37 -3.41
CA ASP A 54 6.04 8.70 -3.32
C ASP A 54 6.58 8.71 -1.87
N ALA A 55 6.44 9.83 -1.17
CA ALA A 55 6.77 9.94 0.24
C ALA A 55 5.89 9.03 1.12
N ALA A 56 4.58 8.96 0.84
CA ALA A 56 3.67 8.03 1.53
C ALA A 56 4.07 6.56 1.33
N LEU A 57 4.54 6.19 0.13
CA LEU A 57 5.02 4.84 -0.16
C LEU A 57 6.31 4.48 0.60
N ILE A 58 7.18 5.46 0.85
CA ILE A 58 8.45 5.25 1.56
C ILE A 58 8.25 5.29 3.07
N THR A 59 7.45 6.25 3.56
CA THR A 59 7.33 6.56 4.99
C THR A 59 6.17 5.83 5.67
N GLY A 60 5.19 5.36 4.90
CA GLY A 60 3.93 4.81 5.44
C GLY A 60 3.14 5.83 6.27
N GLY A 61 3.51 7.11 6.21
CA GLY A 61 2.99 8.14 7.11
C GLY A 61 3.53 8.07 8.54
N LEU A 62 4.61 7.32 8.80
CA LEU A 62 5.21 7.25 10.13
C LEU A 62 5.84 8.60 10.48
N PRO A 63 5.37 9.32 11.52
CA PRO A 63 5.80 10.70 11.79
C PRO A 63 7.31 10.83 12.02
N LEU A 64 7.93 9.83 12.65
CA LEU A 64 9.37 9.83 12.93
C LEU A 64 10.21 9.86 11.64
N ILE A 65 9.79 9.12 10.61
CA ILE A 65 10.47 9.11 9.31
C ILE A 65 10.17 10.40 8.55
N CYS A 66 8.92 10.87 8.58
CA CYS A 66 8.53 12.12 7.94
C CYS A 66 9.31 13.31 8.53
N ALA A 67 9.59 13.31 9.84
CA ALA A 67 10.33 14.38 10.51
C ALA A 67 11.81 14.49 10.08
N GLU A 68 12.42 13.40 9.61
CA GLU A 68 13.77 13.41 9.03
C GLU A 68 13.78 13.86 7.56
N TRP A 69 12.62 13.88 6.91
CA TRP A 69 12.48 14.35 5.54
C TRP A 69 12.39 15.88 5.52
N ARG A 70 13.43 16.54 5.01
CA ARG A 70 13.46 18.00 4.89
C ARG A 70 12.33 18.50 3.96
N PRO A 71 11.53 19.50 4.36
CA PRO A 71 10.51 20.07 3.49
C PRO A 71 11.09 20.52 2.14
N GLY A 72 10.39 20.19 1.05
CA GLY A 72 10.78 20.48 -0.33
C GLY A 72 11.87 19.57 -0.91
N ALA A 73 12.53 18.72 -0.11
CA ALA A 73 13.55 17.80 -0.61
C ALA A 73 12.94 16.65 -1.41
N ASP A 74 13.58 16.27 -2.52
CA ASP A 74 13.06 15.19 -3.35
C ASP A 74 13.31 13.80 -2.73
N VAL A 75 12.69 12.77 -3.33
CA VAL A 75 12.83 11.38 -2.90
C VAL A 75 14.29 10.93 -2.86
N TRP A 76 15.12 11.38 -3.80
CA TRP A 76 16.50 10.92 -3.92
C TRP A 76 17.42 11.60 -2.93
N GLU A 77 17.18 12.86 -2.62
CA GLU A 77 17.85 13.58 -1.55
C GLU A 77 17.53 12.95 -0.20
N PHE A 78 16.24 12.71 0.10
CA PHE A 78 15.81 12.06 1.34
C PHE A 78 16.43 10.67 1.50
N LEU A 79 16.37 9.83 0.46
CA LEU A 79 16.93 8.49 0.52
C LEU A 79 18.45 8.51 0.66
N ARG A 80 19.16 9.42 -0.01
CA ARG A 80 20.61 9.55 0.14
C ARG A 80 20.97 9.85 1.59
N ASP A 81 20.35 10.89 2.16
CA ASP A 81 20.66 11.34 3.52
C ASP A 81 20.29 10.28 4.56
N SER A 82 19.17 9.58 4.36
CA SER A 82 18.72 8.50 5.25
C SER A 82 19.65 7.28 5.19
N LEU A 83 20.14 6.92 3.99
CA LEU A 83 21.02 5.77 3.78
C LEU A 83 22.47 6.05 4.18
N ASP A 84 22.88 7.32 4.21
CA ASP A 84 24.20 7.74 4.72
C ASP A 84 24.22 7.82 6.26
N ASN A 85 23.08 7.63 6.93
CA ASN A 85 22.97 7.59 8.37
C ASN A 85 22.41 6.23 8.85
N PRO A 86 23.26 5.30 9.32
CA PRO A 86 22.83 3.97 9.79
C PRO A 86 21.82 3.98 10.94
N VAL A 87 21.66 5.10 11.65
CA VAL A 87 20.69 5.25 12.74
C VAL A 87 19.47 6.09 12.35
N SER A 88 19.29 6.39 11.06
CA SER A 88 18.10 7.10 10.56
C SER A 88 16.81 6.33 10.90
N ALA A 89 15.74 7.08 11.14
CA ALA A 89 14.43 6.52 11.43
C ALA A 89 13.95 5.58 10.31
N LEU A 90 14.27 5.89 9.06
CA LEU A 90 13.92 5.05 7.91
C LEU A 90 14.49 3.63 8.04
N LEU A 91 15.71 3.48 8.55
CA LEU A 91 16.37 2.19 8.72
C LEU A 91 15.91 1.46 9.98
N VAL A 92 15.96 2.13 11.12
CA VAL A 92 15.83 1.46 12.43
C VAL A 92 14.38 1.18 12.84
N SER A 93 13.40 1.93 12.31
CA SER A 93 12.00 1.84 12.79
C SER A 93 11.36 0.50 12.43
N ALA A 94 11.44 0.08 11.17
CA ALA A 94 10.91 -1.20 10.72
C ALA A 94 11.71 -2.36 11.32
N GLU A 95 13.04 -2.27 11.40
CA GLU A 95 13.87 -3.31 12.01
C GLU A 95 13.41 -3.62 13.45
N ARG A 96 13.28 -2.57 14.28
CA ARG A 96 12.83 -2.70 15.67
C ARG A 96 11.40 -3.20 15.75
N SER A 97 10.50 -2.66 14.94
CA SER A 97 9.09 -3.08 14.92
C SER A 97 8.95 -4.55 14.54
N LEU A 98 9.68 -5.01 13.53
CA LEU A 98 9.62 -6.39 13.07
C LEU A 98 10.28 -7.34 14.07
N ALA A 99 11.40 -6.95 14.68
CA ALA A 99 12.08 -7.77 15.70
C ALA A 99 11.24 -7.92 16.98
N ALA A 100 10.50 -6.88 17.38
CA ALA A 100 9.58 -6.93 18.51
C ALA A 100 8.36 -7.83 18.22
N GLU A 101 7.86 -7.81 16.99
CA GLU A 101 6.64 -8.52 16.61
C GLU A 101 6.88 -9.99 16.24
N PHE A 102 8.04 -10.30 15.66
CA PHE A 102 8.38 -11.62 15.11
C PHE A 102 9.73 -12.11 15.64
N PRO A 103 9.74 -13.05 16.60
CA PRO A 103 10.98 -13.66 17.08
C PRO A 103 11.77 -14.30 15.92
N PRO A 104 13.11 -14.33 15.97
CA PRO A 104 13.95 -14.84 14.87
C PRO A 104 13.64 -16.28 14.43
N GLN A 105 13.07 -17.10 15.31
CA GLN A 105 12.71 -18.49 15.03
C GLN A 105 11.30 -18.64 14.40
N ALA A 106 10.55 -17.55 14.27
CA ALA A 106 9.21 -17.58 13.74
C ALA A 106 9.21 -17.62 12.21
N MET A 107 8.66 -18.69 11.64
CA MET A 107 8.45 -18.82 10.18
C MET A 107 7.64 -17.66 9.56
N SER A 108 6.81 -16.97 10.36
CA SER A 108 6.13 -15.75 9.93
C SER A 108 7.09 -14.65 9.48
N GLY A 109 8.27 -14.52 10.09
CA GLY A 109 9.29 -13.55 9.68
C GLY A 109 9.86 -13.84 8.29
N GLU A 110 10.19 -15.12 8.01
CA GLU A 110 10.68 -15.55 6.70
C GLU A 110 9.62 -15.39 5.60
N VAL A 111 8.36 -15.78 5.91
CA VAL A 111 7.22 -15.60 5.00
C VAL A 111 6.97 -14.12 4.72
N LEU A 112 7.09 -13.26 5.73
CA LEU A 112 6.95 -11.82 5.56
C LEU A 112 8.04 -11.24 4.66
N ARG A 113 9.30 -11.65 4.81
CA ARG A 113 10.41 -11.26 3.92
C ARG A 113 10.19 -11.76 2.49
N ALA A 114 9.69 -12.97 2.31
CA ALA A 114 9.33 -13.50 1.00
C ALA A 114 8.22 -12.69 0.32
N ILE A 115 7.20 -12.26 1.06
CA ILE A 115 6.16 -11.36 0.54
C ILE A 115 6.74 -9.97 0.24
N GLY A 116 7.56 -9.44 1.15
CA GLY A 116 8.21 -8.13 1.04
C GLY A 116 9.21 -8.00 -0.11
N SER A 117 9.80 -9.11 -0.57
CA SER A 117 10.66 -9.13 -1.76
C SER A 117 9.89 -8.99 -3.08
N GLY A 118 8.56 -9.13 -3.03
CA GLY A 118 7.65 -8.95 -4.16
C GLY A 118 6.84 -10.18 -4.52
N GLU A 119 7.00 -11.30 -3.83
CA GLU A 119 6.20 -12.50 -4.12
C GLU A 119 4.76 -12.37 -3.62
N ARG A 120 3.81 -12.63 -4.51
CA ARG A 120 2.38 -12.42 -4.25
C ARG A 120 1.57 -13.70 -4.23
N THR A 121 2.06 -14.80 -4.78
CA THR A 121 1.32 -16.06 -4.88
C THR A 121 1.84 -17.06 -3.86
N PHE A 122 0.94 -17.90 -3.32
CA PHE A 122 1.29 -18.87 -2.28
C PHE A 122 2.47 -19.77 -2.68
N THR A 123 2.48 -20.26 -3.93
CA THR A 123 3.55 -21.12 -4.46
C THR A 123 4.90 -20.40 -4.53
N HIS A 124 4.94 -19.14 -4.98
CA HIS A 124 6.20 -18.43 -5.06
C HIS A 124 6.70 -17.98 -3.68
N ILE A 125 5.79 -17.60 -2.78
CA ILE A 125 6.13 -17.28 -1.39
C ILE A 125 6.74 -18.52 -0.70
N ALA A 126 6.15 -19.71 -0.87
CA ALA A 126 6.70 -20.94 -0.32
C ALA A 126 8.14 -21.19 -0.80
N ARG A 127 8.39 -20.99 -2.10
CA ARG A 127 9.72 -21.16 -2.71
C ARG A 127 10.72 -20.12 -2.20
N ALA A 128 10.32 -18.85 -2.14
CA ALA A 128 11.19 -17.76 -1.69
C ALA A 128 11.49 -17.84 -0.18
N ALA A 129 10.57 -18.37 0.62
CA ALA A 129 10.76 -18.64 2.04
C ALA A 129 11.53 -19.95 2.32
N GLY A 130 12.34 -20.47 1.38
CA GLY A 130 13.17 -21.66 1.60
C GLY A 130 12.48 -23.00 1.37
N GLY A 131 11.37 -23.03 0.62
CA GLY A 131 10.68 -24.29 0.27
C GLY A 131 9.83 -24.86 1.40
N ILE A 132 9.21 -23.99 2.21
CA ILE A 132 8.39 -24.41 3.34
C ILE A 132 7.15 -25.21 2.92
N ALA A 133 6.75 -26.16 3.78
CA ALA A 133 5.56 -26.97 3.58
C ALA A 133 4.28 -26.11 3.60
N HIS A 134 3.26 -26.56 2.84
CA HIS A 134 1.99 -25.86 2.71
C HIS A 134 1.34 -25.53 4.06
N THR A 135 1.26 -26.49 4.99
CA THR A 135 0.65 -26.29 6.31
C THR A 135 1.37 -25.22 7.14
N THR A 136 2.70 -25.19 7.09
CA THR A 136 3.52 -24.18 7.75
C THR A 136 3.30 -22.81 7.13
N LEU A 137 3.26 -22.71 5.80
CA LEU A 137 3.00 -21.44 5.12
C LEU A 137 1.60 -20.92 5.45
N THR A 138 0.56 -21.76 5.40
CA THR A 138 -0.81 -21.36 5.76
C THR A 138 -0.86 -20.77 7.17
N ARG A 139 -0.29 -21.47 8.16
CA ARG A 139 -0.24 -20.97 9.54
C ARG A 139 0.51 -19.65 9.64
N ALA A 140 1.65 -19.51 8.94
CA ALA A 140 2.42 -18.27 8.94
C ALA A 140 1.63 -17.11 8.32
N THR A 141 0.97 -17.33 7.18
CA THR A 141 0.13 -16.31 6.53
C THR A 141 -1.10 -15.94 7.36
N ASP A 142 -1.69 -16.90 8.08
CA ASP A 142 -2.83 -16.64 8.97
C ASP A 142 -2.43 -15.74 10.13
N VAL A 143 -1.28 -16.01 10.77
CA VAL A 143 -0.71 -15.14 11.82
C VAL A 143 -0.43 -13.74 11.28
N LEU A 144 0.21 -13.62 10.11
CA LEU A 144 0.53 -12.32 9.50
C LEU A 144 -0.73 -11.53 9.11
N THR A 145 -1.77 -12.22 8.65
CA THR A 145 -3.05 -11.59 8.29
C THR A 145 -3.81 -11.17 9.54
N ALA A 146 -3.84 -12.00 10.58
CA ALA A 146 -4.48 -11.68 11.86
C ALA A 146 -3.84 -10.45 12.52
N LYS A 147 -2.51 -10.33 12.43
CA LYS A 147 -1.75 -9.14 12.88
C LYS A 147 -1.84 -7.94 11.94
N ARG A 148 -2.57 -8.05 10.82
CA ARG A 148 -2.73 -7.02 9.77
C ARG A 148 -1.40 -6.53 9.14
N VAL A 149 -0.33 -7.31 9.26
CA VAL A 149 0.97 -7.02 8.62
C VAL A 149 0.93 -7.41 7.14
N VAL A 150 0.16 -8.45 6.82
CA VAL A 150 -0.09 -8.89 5.45
C VAL A 150 -1.56 -8.73 5.11
N ALA A 151 -1.84 -8.10 3.97
CA ALA A 151 -3.16 -8.10 3.37
C ALA A 151 -3.27 -9.28 2.40
N THR A 152 -4.44 -9.93 2.41
CA THR A 152 -4.78 -10.95 1.42
C THR A 152 -5.90 -10.44 0.53
N GLU A 153 -5.69 -10.51 -0.77
CA GLU A 153 -6.59 -9.96 -1.76
C GLU A 153 -7.09 -11.10 -2.66
N LEU A 154 -8.38 -11.08 -2.96
CA LEU A 154 -9.00 -11.95 -3.95
C LEU A 154 -9.39 -11.09 -5.17
N PRO A 155 -9.38 -11.66 -6.39
CA PRO A 155 -9.88 -10.95 -7.56
C PRO A 155 -11.32 -10.51 -7.34
N LEU A 156 -11.57 -9.22 -7.47
CA LEU A 156 -12.91 -8.67 -7.38
C LEU A 156 -13.64 -8.93 -8.69
N SER A 157 -14.65 -9.80 -8.66
CA SER A 157 -15.43 -10.17 -9.85
C SER A 157 -16.83 -10.67 -9.49
N LEU A 158 -17.64 -10.93 -10.51
CA LEU A 158 -18.99 -11.52 -10.37
C LEU A 158 -18.96 -13.01 -9.96
N ARG A 159 -17.79 -13.65 -9.99
CA ARG A 159 -17.64 -15.08 -9.71
C ARG A 159 -16.66 -15.29 -8.56
N PRO A 160 -16.85 -16.31 -7.72
CA PRO A 160 -15.88 -16.66 -6.69
C PRO A 160 -14.54 -17.07 -7.34
N SER A 161 -13.44 -16.63 -6.76
CA SER A 161 -12.09 -17.01 -7.15
C SER A 161 -11.28 -17.46 -5.93
N LYS A 162 -10.32 -18.36 -6.17
CA LYS A 162 -9.35 -18.82 -5.16
C LYS A 162 -7.95 -18.25 -5.38
N GLU A 163 -7.77 -17.41 -6.40
CA GLU A 163 -6.47 -16.86 -6.81
C GLU A 163 -6.02 -15.74 -5.86
N ARG A 164 -5.71 -16.10 -4.62
CA ARG A 164 -5.31 -15.15 -3.58
C ARG A 164 -3.93 -14.56 -3.87
N ARG A 165 -3.82 -13.24 -3.75
CA ARG A 165 -2.55 -12.52 -3.71
C ARG A 165 -2.27 -12.00 -2.30
N TYR A 166 -1.00 -12.03 -1.91
CA TYR A 166 -0.52 -11.52 -0.63
C TYR A 166 0.31 -10.26 -0.87
N ARG A 167 0.22 -9.31 0.05
CA ARG A 167 1.09 -8.13 0.07
C ARG A 167 1.34 -7.69 1.51
N VAL A 168 2.48 -7.08 1.76
CA VAL A 168 2.68 -6.30 2.99
C VAL A 168 1.65 -5.16 3.01
N ALA A 169 0.94 -5.02 4.11
CA ALA A 169 -0.23 -4.15 4.21
C ALA A 169 0.17 -2.67 4.23
N ASP A 170 1.15 -2.33 5.08
CA ASP A 170 1.67 -0.98 5.26
C ASP A 170 2.74 -0.65 4.20
N PRO A 171 2.69 0.53 3.56
CA PRO A 171 3.68 0.91 2.56
C PRO A 171 5.13 0.97 3.06
N TYR A 172 5.38 1.41 4.30
CA TYR A 172 6.75 1.55 4.81
C TYR A 172 7.45 0.22 5.02
N PRO A 173 6.92 -0.76 5.80
CA PRO A 173 7.50 -2.09 5.90
C PRO A 173 7.61 -2.75 4.53
N ARG A 174 6.68 -2.48 3.59
CA ARG A 174 6.80 -2.97 2.21
C ARG A 174 8.04 -2.42 1.51
N PHE A 175 8.27 -1.10 1.56
CA PHE A 175 9.47 -0.47 1.01
C PHE A 175 10.74 -1.00 1.69
N TRP A 176 10.73 -1.06 3.02
CA TRP A 176 11.86 -1.51 3.83
C TRP A 176 12.24 -2.95 3.53
N LEU A 177 11.28 -3.89 3.50
CA LEU A 177 11.54 -5.29 3.17
C LEU A 177 11.98 -5.49 1.72
N THR A 178 11.53 -4.65 0.78
CA THR A 178 11.98 -4.75 -0.62
C THR A 178 13.42 -4.26 -0.81
N PHE A 179 13.79 -3.14 -0.18
CA PHE A 179 14.98 -2.38 -0.56
C PHE A 179 16.06 -2.27 0.51
N LEU A 180 15.68 -2.29 1.79
CA LEU A 180 16.58 -1.99 2.89
C LEU A 180 17.03 -3.26 3.60
N ASP A 181 16.05 -4.11 3.96
CA ASP A 181 16.28 -5.39 4.65
C ASP A 181 17.38 -6.25 4.01
N PRO A 182 17.41 -6.47 2.68
CA PRO A 182 18.44 -7.32 2.06
C PRO A 182 19.85 -6.70 2.06
N HIS A 183 19.96 -5.42 2.41
CA HIS A 183 21.18 -4.62 2.26
C HIS A 183 21.60 -3.89 3.54
N MET A 184 20.98 -4.18 4.70
CA MET A 184 21.32 -3.55 5.98
C MET A 184 22.82 -3.60 6.30
N ALA A 185 23.46 -4.76 6.16
CA ALA A 185 24.90 -4.91 6.42
C ALA A 185 25.80 -4.06 5.48
N GLU A 186 25.32 -3.70 4.29
CA GLU A 186 26.02 -2.81 3.37
C GLU A 186 25.85 -1.34 3.82
N ILE A 187 24.64 -0.97 4.21
CA ILE A 187 24.31 0.37 4.71
C ILE A 187 25.09 0.67 6.00
N GLU A 188 25.15 -0.29 6.93
CA GLU A 188 25.95 -0.20 8.17
C GLU A 188 27.45 0.00 7.92
N ARG A 189 27.94 -0.46 6.76
CA ARG A 189 29.34 -0.25 6.33
C ARG A 189 29.53 1.07 5.59
N MET A 190 28.57 2.00 5.71
CA MET A 190 28.57 3.30 5.05
C MET A 190 28.60 3.21 3.52
N ARG A 191 27.95 2.16 2.97
CA ARG A 191 27.81 1.94 1.52
C ARG A 191 26.35 2.06 1.06
N GLY A 192 25.61 2.99 1.66
CA GLY A 192 24.23 3.33 1.28
C GLY A 192 24.08 3.74 -0.18
N ASP A 193 25.15 4.27 -0.80
CA ASP A 193 25.24 4.62 -2.23
C ASP A 193 24.90 3.45 -3.17
N LEU A 194 25.34 2.24 -2.84
CA LEU A 194 25.08 1.04 -3.62
C LEU A 194 23.61 0.63 -3.52
N THR A 195 23.05 0.67 -2.32
CA THR A 195 21.62 0.42 -2.09
C THR A 195 20.75 1.46 -2.81
N LEU A 196 21.11 2.75 -2.75
CA LEU A 196 20.42 3.82 -3.47
C LEU A 196 20.42 3.58 -4.99
N THR A 197 21.53 3.11 -5.55
CA THR A 197 21.63 2.75 -6.98
C THR A 197 20.67 1.61 -7.34
N ARG A 198 20.56 0.58 -6.48
CA ARG A 198 19.60 -0.52 -6.67
C ARG A 198 18.15 -0.04 -6.57
N ILE A 199 17.85 0.85 -5.63
CA ILE A 199 16.51 1.45 -5.49
C ILE A 199 16.15 2.18 -6.79
N LYS A 200 17.02 3.08 -7.28
CA LYS A 200 16.81 3.81 -8.55
C LYS A 200 16.49 2.88 -9.72
N GLY A 201 17.25 1.80 -9.88
CA GLY A 201 17.07 0.85 -10.98
C GLY A 201 15.74 0.07 -10.94
N ARG A 202 15.11 -0.07 -9.77
CA ARG A 202 13.87 -0.83 -9.57
C ARG A 202 12.66 0.05 -9.25
N TRP A 203 12.87 1.34 -9.00
CA TRP A 203 11.88 2.28 -8.49
C TRP A 203 10.61 2.29 -9.33
N THR A 204 10.72 2.51 -10.64
CA THR A 204 9.56 2.62 -11.55
C THR A 204 8.65 1.39 -11.49
N ASN A 205 9.23 0.19 -11.58
CA ASN A 205 8.49 -1.07 -11.59
C ASN A 205 7.89 -1.41 -10.21
N TRP A 206 8.61 -1.08 -9.14
CA TRP A 206 8.11 -1.27 -7.77
C TRP A 206 6.97 -0.29 -7.47
N ARG A 207 7.19 1.00 -7.73
CA ARG A 207 6.27 2.11 -7.48
C ARG A 207 4.93 1.90 -8.17
N GLY A 208 4.95 1.49 -9.45
CA GLY A 208 3.72 1.25 -10.23
C GLY A 208 2.75 0.26 -9.57
N ARG A 209 3.26 -0.72 -8.81
CA ARG A 209 2.45 -1.70 -8.06
C ARG A 209 2.28 -1.34 -6.59
N ALA A 210 3.22 -0.58 -6.03
CA ALA A 210 3.16 -0.15 -4.64
C ALA A 210 2.06 0.89 -4.43
N ILE A 211 1.76 1.70 -5.45
CA ILE A 211 0.78 2.78 -5.41
C ILE A 211 -0.67 2.31 -5.49
N GLU A 212 -0.95 1.14 -6.09
CA GLU A 212 -2.32 0.66 -6.32
C GLU A 212 -3.22 0.70 -5.07
N PRO A 213 -2.78 0.23 -3.87
CA PRO A 213 -3.64 0.28 -2.69
C PRO A 213 -4.01 1.71 -2.27
N LEU A 214 -3.06 2.65 -2.34
CA LEU A 214 -3.33 4.06 -2.02
C LEU A 214 -4.26 4.70 -3.05
N VAL A 215 -4.13 4.33 -4.33
CA VAL A 215 -5.08 4.77 -5.38
C VAL A 215 -6.48 4.25 -5.10
N ARG A 216 -6.62 2.96 -4.77
CA ARG A 216 -7.92 2.36 -4.43
C ARG A 216 -8.56 3.04 -3.22
N GLU A 217 -7.76 3.33 -2.19
CA GLU A 217 -8.25 4.05 -1.01
C GLU A 217 -8.64 5.51 -1.31
N SER A 218 -7.85 6.20 -2.14
CA SER A 218 -8.17 7.56 -2.60
C SER A 218 -9.50 7.59 -3.35
N LEU A 219 -9.71 6.64 -4.28
CA LEU A 219 -10.96 6.52 -5.02
C LEU A 219 -12.13 6.16 -4.10
N ALA A 220 -11.92 5.32 -3.08
CA ALA A 220 -12.98 4.97 -2.13
C ALA A 220 -13.44 6.17 -1.29
N ARG A 221 -12.55 7.15 -1.06
CA ARG A 221 -12.87 8.42 -0.38
C ARG A 221 -13.47 9.45 -1.34
N LEU A 222 -13.02 9.46 -2.59
CA LEU A 222 -13.43 10.42 -3.61
C LEU A 222 -14.83 10.14 -4.18
N LEU A 223 -15.20 8.87 -4.31
CA LEU A 223 -16.45 8.47 -4.97
C LEU A 223 -17.64 8.45 -4.00
N PRO A 224 -18.86 8.82 -4.45
CA PRO A 224 -19.25 9.19 -5.81
C PRO A 224 -18.74 10.57 -6.24
N ASP A 225 -18.49 10.73 -7.54
CA ASP A 225 -18.20 12.04 -8.15
C ASP A 225 -19.16 12.32 -9.32
N GLY A 226 -18.90 13.38 -10.10
CA GLY A 226 -19.71 13.71 -11.28
C GLY A 226 -19.65 12.68 -12.42
N HIS A 227 -18.71 11.75 -12.40
CA HIS A 227 -18.45 10.81 -13.50
C HIS A 227 -18.77 9.36 -13.15
N LEU A 228 -18.54 8.96 -11.90
CA LEU A 228 -18.63 7.59 -11.42
C LEU A 228 -19.52 7.49 -10.18
N PRO A 229 -20.28 6.38 -10.06
CA PRO A 229 -21.10 6.14 -8.88
C PRO A 229 -20.23 5.81 -7.66
N ALA A 230 -20.86 5.81 -6.49
CA ALA A 230 -20.26 5.29 -5.27
C ALA A 230 -19.92 3.81 -5.47
N ALA A 231 -18.70 3.41 -5.09
CA ALA A 231 -18.26 2.03 -5.19
C ALA A 231 -17.88 1.51 -3.79
N PRO A 232 -18.78 0.78 -3.11
CA PRO A 232 -18.51 0.24 -1.78
C PRO A 232 -17.30 -0.71 -1.72
N ALA A 233 -16.92 -1.32 -2.85
CA ALA A 233 -15.70 -2.10 -2.99
C ALA A 233 -14.87 -1.63 -4.19
N ILE A 234 -13.59 -1.37 -3.95
CA ILE A 234 -12.60 -1.09 -5.01
C ILE A 234 -11.42 -2.04 -4.83
N GLY A 235 -11.21 -2.91 -5.80
CA GLY A 235 -10.18 -3.95 -5.78
C GLY A 235 -9.44 -4.06 -7.10
N GLY A 236 -8.66 -5.14 -7.27
CA GLY A 236 -8.10 -5.54 -8.55
C GLY A 236 -8.70 -6.86 -9.02
N TYR A 237 -8.49 -7.20 -10.27
CA TYR A 237 -8.86 -8.50 -10.84
C TYR A 237 -7.66 -9.12 -11.56
N TRP A 238 -7.49 -10.43 -11.40
CA TRP A 238 -6.46 -11.18 -12.11
C TRP A 238 -6.88 -12.64 -12.28
N MET A 239 -6.32 -13.28 -13.30
CA MET A 239 -6.42 -14.72 -13.52
C MET A 239 -5.14 -15.45 -13.05
N ARG A 240 -5.23 -16.76 -12.84
CA ARG A 240 -4.11 -17.62 -12.45
C ARG A 240 -2.92 -17.53 -13.42
N SER A 241 -3.21 -17.39 -14.71
CA SER A 241 -2.25 -17.27 -15.81
C SER A 241 -1.49 -15.93 -15.81
N ASN A 242 -1.95 -14.92 -15.06
CA ASN A 242 -1.44 -13.53 -15.09
C ASN A 242 -1.45 -12.86 -16.48
N ASP A 243 -2.17 -13.42 -17.45
CA ASP A 243 -2.38 -12.85 -18.78
C ASP A 243 -3.44 -11.73 -18.79
N VAL A 244 -4.37 -11.79 -17.84
CA VAL A 244 -5.39 -10.79 -17.59
C VAL A 244 -5.20 -10.22 -16.18
N GLU A 245 -4.98 -8.91 -16.11
CA GLU A 245 -4.89 -8.13 -14.86
C GLU A 245 -5.55 -6.76 -15.04
N ILE A 246 -6.43 -6.40 -14.12
CA ILE A 246 -7.11 -5.10 -14.07
C ILE A 246 -6.81 -4.50 -12.70
N ASP A 247 -6.18 -3.33 -12.69
CA ASP A 247 -5.67 -2.71 -11.48
C ASP A 247 -6.80 -2.20 -10.58
N LEU A 248 -7.89 -1.73 -11.20
CA LEU A 248 -9.06 -1.15 -10.54
C LEU A 248 -10.36 -1.80 -11.00
N VAL A 249 -11.12 -2.31 -10.06
CA VAL A 249 -12.49 -2.81 -10.26
C VAL A 249 -13.36 -2.18 -9.19
N GLY A 250 -14.33 -1.36 -9.60
CA GLY A 250 -15.37 -0.86 -8.71
C GLY A 250 -16.56 -1.80 -8.70
N ALA A 251 -17.09 -2.14 -7.54
CA ALA A 251 -18.23 -3.04 -7.39
C ALA A 251 -19.14 -2.68 -6.21
N ASP A 252 -20.34 -3.26 -6.20
CA ASP A 252 -21.33 -3.12 -5.13
C ASP A 252 -20.86 -3.72 -3.80
N ARG A 253 -20.05 -4.79 -3.86
CA ARG A 253 -19.53 -5.49 -2.68
C ARG A 253 -18.34 -6.39 -3.03
N GLN A 254 -17.67 -6.85 -1.98
CA GLN A 254 -16.57 -7.83 -2.04
C GLN A 254 -16.81 -8.97 -1.01
N PRO A 255 -16.20 -10.17 -1.18
CA PRO A 255 -15.24 -10.57 -2.22
C PRO A 255 -15.87 -10.96 -3.56
N VAL A 256 -17.17 -11.27 -3.59
CA VAL A 256 -17.90 -11.61 -4.83
C VAL A 256 -18.99 -10.57 -5.08
N ALA A 257 -18.82 -9.79 -6.14
CA ALA A 257 -19.72 -8.73 -6.54
C ALA A 257 -21.07 -9.30 -7.07
N LYS A 258 -22.16 -8.55 -6.93
CA LYS A 258 -23.37 -8.75 -7.76
C LYS A 258 -23.31 -7.90 -9.01
N GLU A 259 -22.70 -6.73 -8.91
CA GLU A 259 -22.60 -5.77 -10.01
C GLU A 259 -21.22 -5.11 -10.05
N LEU A 260 -20.69 -4.99 -11.25
CA LEU A 260 -19.48 -4.22 -11.53
C LEU A 260 -19.91 -2.81 -11.96
N LEU A 261 -19.23 -1.80 -11.42
CA LEU A 261 -19.58 -0.39 -11.59
C LEU A 261 -18.63 0.32 -12.55
N PHE A 262 -17.34 -0.01 -12.49
CA PHE A 262 -16.32 0.49 -13.42
C PHE A 262 -15.10 -0.44 -13.44
N LEU A 263 -14.28 -0.31 -14.47
CA LEU A 263 -12.96 -0.94 -14.56
C LEU A 263 -11.90 0.12 -14.85
N GLY A 264 -10.69 -0.07 -14.39
CA GLY A 264 -9.62 0.87 -14.64
C GLY A 264 -8.22 0.32 -14.54
N SER A 265 -7.28 1.14 -15.00
CA SER A 265 -5.85 0.85 -14.96
C SER A 265 -5.08 2.00 -14.34
N VAL A 266 -3.96 1.67 -13.69
CA VAL A 266 -3.07 2.61 -13.02
C VAL A 266 -1.76 2.70 -13.79
N LYS A 267 -1.41 3.91 -14.25
CA LYS A 267 -0.17 4.21 -14.96
C LYS A 267 0.64 5.25 -14.19
N TRP A 268 1.54 4.76 -13.35
CA TRP A 268 2.31 5.61 -12.44
C TRP A 268 3.76 5.81 -12.89
N LEU A 269 3.95 6.39 -14.08
CA LEU A 269 5.25 6.66 -14.69
C LEU A 269 5.60 8.15 -14.63
N ASP A 270 6.90 8.49 -14.56
CA ASP A 270 7.35 9.90 -14.50
C ASP A 270 7.30 10.59 -15.87
N ASN A 271 7.49 9.85 -16.96
CA ASN A 271 7.76 10.41 -18.29
C ASN A 271 6.81 9.91 -19.39
N ALA A 272 5.72 9.24 -19.02
CA ALA A 272 4.74 8.75 -19.99
C ALA A 272 3.31 8.87 -19.44
N PRO A 273 2.37 9.42 -20.24
CA PRO A 273 0.96 9.46 -19.88
C PRO A 273 0.33 8.06 -20.00
N PHE A 274 -0.93 7.96 -19.58
CA PHE A 274 -1.80 6.88 -20.03
C PHE A 274 -2.26 7.17 -21.46
N ASP A 275 -2.13 6.19 -22.36
CA ASP A 275 -2.29 6.35 -23.80
C ASP A 275 -3.28 5.33 -24.40
N ASP A 276 -3.41 5.34 -25.73
CA ASP A 276 -4.31 4.44 -26.45
C ASP A 276 -3.93 2.96 -26.29
N HIS A 277 -2.64 2.67 -26.12
CA HIS A 277 -2.17 1.31 -25.86
C HIS A 277 -2.65 0.83 -24.48
N GLY A 278 -2.56 1.68 -23.46
CA GLY A 278 -3.12 1.40 -22.13
C GLY A 278 -4.63 1.15 -22.19
N LEU A 279 -5.36 1.98 -22.94
CA LEU A 279 -6.81 1.83 -23.10
C LEU A 279 -7.18 0.53 -23.81
N ALA A 280 -6.47 0.19 -24.90
CA ALA A 280 -6.69 -1.05 -25.65
C ALA A 280 -6.43 -2.30 -24.80
N ALA A 281 -5.37 -2.27 -23.97
CA ALA A 281 -5.07 -3.36 -23.02
C ALA A 281 -6.21 -3.51 -21.99
N LEU A 282 -6.69 -2.41 -21.41
CA LEU A 282 -7.80 -2.43 -20.47
C LEU A 282 -9.10 -2.96 -21.10
N GLN A 283 -9.40 -2.56 -22.34
CA GLN A 283 -10.55 -3.07 -23.09
C GLN A 283 -10.45 -4.57 -23.36
N LYS A 284 -9.27 -5.06 -23.72
CA LYS A 284 -8.99 -6.50 -23.90
C LYS A 284 -9.21 -7.26 -22.58
N HIS A 285 -8.71 -6.74 -21.45
CA HIS A 285 -8.86 -7.39 -20.15
C HIS A 285 -10.30 -7.35 -19.65
N ARG A 286 -11.05 -6.27 -19.89
CA ARG A 286 -12.49 -6.22 -19.61
C ARG A 286 -13.22 -7.36 -20.28
N ALA A 287 -12.95 -7.64 -21.56
CA ALA A 287 -13.63 -8.69 -22.31
C ALA A 287 -13.45 -10.09 -21.68
N ALA A 288 -12.36 -10.32 -20.95
CA ALA A 288 -12.15 -11.57 -20.22
C ALA A 288 -12.93 -11.65 -18.89
N LEU A 289 -13.34 -10.50 -18.34
CA LEU A 289 -14.10 -10.40 -17.08
C LEU A 289 -15.62 -10.32 -17.34
N THR A 290 -16.05 -9.52 -18.32
CA THR A 290 -17.47 -9.32 -18.65
C THR A 290 -17.69 -8.79 -20.06
N ASP A 291 -18.76 -9.27 -20.70
CA ASP A 291 -19.23 -8.74 -21.99
C ASP A 291 -20.02 -7.42 -21.84
N ARG A 292 -20.52 -7.12 -20.63
CA ARG A 292 -21.32 -5.90 -20.40
C ARG A 292 -20.45 -4.65 -20.56
N PRO A 293 -20.95 -3.59 -21.22
CA PRO A 293 -20.24 -2.32 -21.28
C PRO A 293 -20.14 -1.75 -19.86
N LEU A 294 -18.93 -1.33 -19.48
CA LEU A 294 -18.65 -0.70 -18.19
C LEU A 294 -17.86 0.58 -18.43
N PRO A 295 -18.06 1.62 -17.60
CA PRO A 295 -17.16 2.75 -17.51
C PRO A 295 -15.70 2.31 -17.40
N LEU A 296 -14.85 2.85 -18.27
CA LEU A 296 -13.40 2.67 -18.22
C LEU A 296 -12.75 3.90 -17.61
N VAL A 297 -11.83 3.67 -16.68
CA VAL A 297 -11.19 4.70 -15.87
C VAL A 297 -9.68 4.55 -15.98
N ALA A 298 -8.96 5.66 -16.03
CA ALA A 298 -7.50 5.64 -15.91
C ALA A 298 -7.06 6.48 -14.72
N VAL A 299 -6.08 5.97 -13.99
CA VAL A 299 -5.33 6.75 -13.02
C VAL A 299 -3.93 6.93 -13.58
N SER A 300 -3.48 8.18 -13.72
CA SER A 300 -2.18 8.47 -14.30
C SER A 300 -1.41 9.49 -13.51
N ARG A 301 -0.14 9.19 -13.23
CA ARG A 301 0.78 10.16 -12.61
C ARG A 301 1.06 11.35 -13.55
N ASN A 302 1.19 11.08 -14.85
CA ASN A 302 1.67 12.06 -15.83
C ASN A 302 0.63 12.32 -16.94
N GLY A 303 -0.64 12.45 -16.55
CA GLY A 303 -1.74 12.82 -17.45
C GLY A 303 -2.22 11.73 -18.41
N ILE A 304 -3.18 12.09 -19.25
CA ILE A 304 -3.87 11.20 -20.19
C ILE A 304 -3.69 11.75 -21.61
N SER A 305 -3.47 10.88 -22.58
CA SER A 305 -3.29 11.22 -23.99
C SER A 305 -4.26 10.50 -24.94
N CYS A 306 -5.18 9.70 -24.41
CA CYS A 306 -6.21 8.98 -25.17
C CYS A 306 -7.62 9.51 -24.91
N ALA A 307 -8.53 9.16 -25.83
CA ALA A 307 -9.96 9.45 -25.71
C ALA A 307 -10.76 8.17 -25.40
N GLY A 308 -11.97 8.31 -24.85
CA GLY A 308 -12.89 7.18 -24.62
C GLY A 308 -12.91 6.63 -23.19
N LEU A 309 -12.16 7.24 -22.27
CA LEU A 309 -12.32 7.01 -20.83
C LEU A 309 -13.57 7.75 -20.31
N LYS A 310 -14.28 7.16 -19.35
CA LYS A 310 -15.40 7.80 -18.65
C LYS A 310 -14.92 8.82 -17.63
N ALA A 311 -13.81 8.53 -16.96
CA ALA A 311 -13.17 9.41 -15.98
C ALA A 311 -11.66 9.16 -15.98
N ALA A 312 -10.90 10.16 -15.55
CA ALA A 312 -9.49 10.03 -15.29
C ALA A 312 -9.11 10.80 -14.03
N TYR A 313 -8.13 10.27 -13.29
CA TYR A 313 -7.66 10.87 -12.05
C TYR A 313 -6.14 10.99 -12.05
N GLY A 314 -5.65 12.17 -11.70
CA GLY A 314 -4.25 12.46 -11.47
C GLY A 314 -3.93 12.55 -9.97
N PRO A 315 -2.65 12.84 -9.64
CA PRO A 315 -2.22 12.97 -8.26
C PRO A 315 -3.00 14.04 -7.47
N ASP A 316 -3.38 15.15 -8.11
CA ASP A 316 -4.13 16.24 -7.47
C ASP A 316 -5.52 15.80 -7.00
N GLU A 317 -6.30 15.16 -7.87
CA GLU A 317 -7.65 14.67 -7.51
C GLU A 317 -7.57 13.61 -6.42
N LEU A 318 -6.62 12.68 -6.54
CA LEU A 318 -6.42 11.63 -5.56
C LEU A 318 -6.01 12.18 -4.20
N LEU A 319 -5.09 13.16 -4.15
CA LEU A 319 -4.67 13.78 -2.90
C LEU A 319 -5.79 14.61 -2.26
N GLY A 320 -6.63 15.26 -3.09
CA GLY A 320 -7.79 16.00 -2.64
C GLY A 320 -8.72 15.18 -1.74
N ALA A 321 -8.87 13.88 -2.02
CA ALA A 321 -9.69 12.96 -1.24
C ALA A 321 -9.22 12.70 0.21
N TRP A 322 -8.02 13.17 0.56
CA TRP A 322 -7.43 12.97 1.90
C TRP A 322 -7.43 14.23 2.76
N ARG A 323 -7.76 15.39 2.18
CA ARG A 323 -7.89 16.64 2.93
C ARG A 323 -9.10 16.51 3.85
N ARG A 324 -8.91 16.74 5.15
CA ARG A 324 -10.03 16.85 6.08
C ARG A 324 -10.74 18.18 5.80
N GLU A 325 -12.06 18.13 5.66
CA GLU A 325 -12.93 19.30 5.84
C GLU A 325 -12.96 19.71 7.32
#